data_AF-A0A4P9ZRU1-F1
#
_entry.id   AF-A0A4P9ZRU1-F1
#
_cell.length_a   1.000
_cell.length_b   1.000
_cell.length_c   1.000
_cell.angle_alpha   90.00
_cell.angle_beta   90.00
_cell.angle_gamma   90.00
#
_symmetry.space_group_name_H-M   'P 1'
#
loop_
_entity.id
_entity.type
_entity.pdbx_description
1 polymer ?
#
loop_
_entity_poly.entity_id
_entity_poly.type
_entity_poly.pdbx_seq_one_letter_code
_entity_poly.pdbx_strand_id
1 'polypeptide(L)'
;VMRALEELKIRRITQFYVVDPDYYDWTLQARVFRLTAPSVAHLCKCVVMENTRSSHQRYDSYISSIDTARLTEFVRQQDGYTKGKKKYNFRLVDSDMSLALTGYSNNAVSPFGLNHPIPIILDKSIDRLSVSELFMHIYIWLIRTANRY
;
A
#
# COMPACT_ATOMS: atom_id res chain seq x y z
N VAL A 1 3.88 0.88 -13.50
CA VAL A 1 4.51 1.93 -12.65
C VAL A 1 5.03 3.16 -13.41
N MET A 2 6.06 3.09 -14.26
CA MET A 2 6.77 4.28 -14.78
C MET A 2 5.87 5.34 -15.42
N ARG A 3 5.01 4.91 -16.37
CA ARG A 3 4.02 5.77 -17.01
C ARG A 3 3.11 6.48 -15.99
N ALA A 4 2.62 5.75 -14.99
CA ALA A 4 1.74 6.32 -13.97
C ALA A 4 2.45 7.38 -13.11
N LEU A 5 3.74 7.22 -12.82
CA LEU A 5 4.52 8.22 -12.09
C LEU A 5 4.79 9.48 -12.93
N GLU A 6 4.92 9.32 -14.25
CA GLU A 6 5.06 10.44 -15.19
C GLU A 6 3.74 11.22 -15.31
N GLU A 7 2.62 10.53 -15.43
CA GLU A 7 1.27 11.11 -15.46
C GLU A 7 0.98 11.90 -14.17
N LEU A 8 1.38 11.35 -13.01
CA LEU A 8 1.28 12.01 -11.70
C LEU A 8 2.34 13.10 -11.48
N LYS A 9 3.28 13.28 -12.42
CA LYS A 9 4.40 14.25 -12.33
C LYS A 9 5.31 14.06 -11.11
N ILE A 10 5.32 12.86 -10.52
CA ILE A 10 6.16 12.51 -9.37
C ILE A 10 7.40 11.69 -9.77
N ARG A 11 7.56 11.36 -11.06
CA ARG A 11 8.72 10.60 -11.55
C ARG A 11 10.06 11.21 -11.15
N ARG A 12 10.20 12.54 -11.18
CA ARG A 12 11.44 13.27 -10.82
C ARG A 12 11.79 13.18 -9.33
N ILE A 13 10.77 12.97 -8.50
CA ILE A 13 10.88 12.78 -7.05
C ILE A 13 10.67 11.29 -6.72
N THR A 14 11.02 10.39 -7.64
CA THR A 14 10.95 8.95 -7.39
C THR A 14 12.29 8.30 -7.62
N GLN A 15 12.76 7.56 -6.61
CA GLN A 15 13.94 6.72 -6.69
C GLN A 15 13.54 5.25 -6.78
N PHE A 16 14.49 4.40 -7.11
CA PHE A 16 14.23 3.19 -7.83
C PHE A 16 15.32 2.23 -7.34
N TYR A 17 14.99 1.39 -6.35
CA TYR A 17 15.93 0.45 -5.72
C TYR A 17 15.71 -0.96 -6.27
N VAL A 18 16.76 -1.56 -6.81
CA VAL A 18 16.81 -2.98 -7.16
C VAL A 18 17.34 -3.74 -5.96
N VAL A 19 16.63 -4.78 -5.55
CA VAL A 19 16.93 -5.62 -4.39
C VAL A 19 17.12 -7.07 -4.80
N ASP A 20 17.72 -7.83 -3.92
CA ASP A 20 18.05 -9.24 -4.08
C ASP A 20 16.76 -10.11 -4.17
N PRO A 21 16.78 -11.26 -4.88
CA PRO A 21 15.57 -12.09 -5.06
C PRO A 21 14.93 -12.58 -3.75
N ASP A 22 15.74 -12.80 -2.71
CA ASP A 22 15.38 -13.26 -1.38
C ASP A 22 15.09 -12.10 -0.40
N TYR A 23 15.03 -10.85 -0.88
CA TYR A 23 14.81 -9.66 -0.06
C TYR A 23 13.61 -9.76 0.90
N TYR A 24 12.54 -10.45 0.50
CA TYR A 24 11.35 -10.63 1.33
C TYR A 24 11.49 -11.72 2.41
N ASP A 25 12.57 -12.48 2.41
CA ASP A 25 12.93 -13.42 3.47
C ASP A 25 13.79 -12.75 4.55
N TRP A 26 14.32 -11.56 4.27
CA TRP A 26 15.18 -10.82 5.20
C TRP A 26 14.39 -10.21 6.35
N THR A 27 15.07 -9.97 7.49
CA THR A 27 14.48 -9.21 8.61
C THR A 27 14.17 -7.77 8.20
N LEU A 28 13.19 -7.12 8.86
CA LEU A 28 12.87 -5.71 8.58
C LEU A 28 14.09 -4.79 8.76
N GLN A 29 14.95 -5.06 9.74
CA GLN A 29 16.18 -4.29 9.96
C GLN A 29 17.15 -4.44 8.79
N ALA A 30 17.39 -5.66 8.29
CA ALA A 30 18.23 -5.88 7.11
C ALA A 30 17.70 -5.13 5.87
N ARG A 31 16.37 -5.08 5.70
CA ARG A 31 15.73 -4.31 4.63
C ARG A 31 15.94 -2.81 4.77
N VAL A 32 15.83 -2.27 5.99
CA VAL A 32 16.15 -0.86 6.29
C VAL A 32 17.58 -0.54 5.87
N PHE A 33 18.55 -1.37 6.28
CA PHE A 33 19.95 -1.18 5.88
C PHE A 33 20.13 -1.25 4.35
N ARG A 34 19.50 -2.23 3.69
CA ARG A 34 19.59 -2.42 2.24
C ARG A 34 19.06 -1.24 1.43
N LEU A 35 17.99 -0.61 1.93
CA LEU A 35 17.33 0.53 1.30
C LEU A 35 17.91 1.87 1.79
N THR A 36 18.84 1.87 2.74
CA THR A 36 19.32 3.08 3.43
C THR A 36 18.15 3.87 4.04
N ALA A 37 17.11 3.16 4.52
CA ALA A 37 15.95 3.79 5.13
C ALA A 37 16.32 4.31 6.54
N PRO A 38 15.74 5.42 7.02
CA PRO A 38 16.06 5.95 8.35
C PRO A 38 15.61 5.04 9.50
N SER A 39 14.52 4.29 9.30
CA SER A 39 14.01 3.32 10.29
C SER A 39 13.00 2.35 9.65
N VAL A 40 12.63 1.30 10.39
CA VAL A 40 11.58 0.36 9.96
C VAL A 40 10.23 1.05 9.71
N ALA A 41 9.95 2.15 10.41
CA ALA A 41 8.71 2.92 10.22
C ALA A 41 8.60 3.56 8.82
N HIS A 42 9.72 3.70 8.12
CA HIS A 42 9.73 4.22 6.75
C HIS A 42 9.41 3.12 5.72
N LEU A 43 9.49 1.84 6.09
CA LEU A 43 9.10 0.71 5.25
C LEU A 43 7.57 0.58 5.22
N CYS A 44 6.98 0.76 4.06
CA CYS A 44 5.54 0.69 3.84
C CYS A 44 5.17 -0.53 2.99
N LYS A 45 4.04 -1.15 3.29
CA LYS A 45 3.46 -2.22 2.45
C LYS A 45 2.13 -1.74 1.90
N CYS A 46 1.91 -1.90 0.60
CA CYS A 46 0.58 -1.74 0.02
C CYS A 46 -0.14 -3.09 0.03
N VAL A 47 -1.42 -3.07 0.36
CA VAL A 47 -2.30 -4.24 0.28
C VAL A 47 -3.66 -3.80 -0.23
N VAL A 48 -4.38 -4.71 -0.88
CA VAL A 48 -5.75 -4.47 -1.33
C VAL A 48 -6.72 -5.13 -0.36
N MET A 49 -7.74 -4.37 0.05
CA MET A 49 -8.78 -4.87 0.93
C MET A 49 -10.14 -4.76 0.26
N GLU A 50 -10.98 -5.77 0.46
CA GLU A 50 -12.37 -5.78 0.03
C GLU A 50 -13.33 -5.74 1.22
N ASN A 51 -14.48 -5.09 1.04
CA ASN A 51 -15.59 -5.22 1.97
C ASN A 51 -16.50 -6.39 1.55
N THR A 52 -16.28 -7.55 2.17
CA THR A 52 -17.03 -8.80 1.92
C THR A 52 -18.53 -8.77 2.27
N ARG A 53 -19.00 -7.67 2.88
CA ARG A 53 -20.42 -7.41 3.15
C ARG A 53 -21.06 -6.49 2.12
N SER A 54 -20.29 -5.94 1.19
CA SER A 54 -20.80 -5.28 -0.01
C SER A 54 -21.15 -6.34 -1.07
N SER A 55 -22.15 -6.07 -1.90
CA SER A 55 -22.70 -7.03 -2.87
C SER A 55 -21.79 -7.37 -4.05
N HIS A 56 -20.54 -6.91 -4.04
CA HIS A 56 -19.55 -7.20 -5.06
C HIS A 56 -18.65 -8.32 -4.53
N GLN A 57 -18.76 -9.47 -5.21
CA GLN A 57 -17.97 -10.72 -5.17
C GLN A 57 -17.04 -10.96 -3.97
N ARG A 58 -17.27 -12.08 -3.28
CA ARG A 58 -16.56 -12.56 -2.08
C ARG A 58 -15.45 -13.55 -2.46
N TYR A 59 -14.23 -13.38 -1.95
CA TYR A 59 -13.23 -14.47 -1.93
C TYR A 59 -12.32 -14.39 -0.67
N ASP A 60 -12.00 -15.54 -0.07
CA ASP A 60 -11.42 -15.65 1.29
C ASP A 60 -9.87 -15.50 1.39
N SER A 61 -9.40 -15.18 2.60
CA SER A 61 -8.17 -14.46 2.99
C SER A 61 -6.93 -15.28 3.43
N TYR A 62 -5.73 -14.65 3.49
CA TYR A 62 -4.69 -14.88 4.54
C TYR A 62 -3.74 -13.66 4.86
N ILE A 63 -3.42 -13.53 6.16
CA ILE A 63 -2.35 -12.82 6.97
C ILE A 63 -2.23 -11.27 7.08
N SER A 64 -2.22 -10.85 8.37
CA SER A 64 -2.14 -9.58 9.14
C SER A 64 -1.07 -8.51 8.79
N SER A 65 -1.10 -7.26 9.30
CA SER A 65 -1.99 -6.61 10.28
C SER A 65 -2.36 -5.18 9.84
N ILE A 66 -3.60 -4.99 9.41
CA ILE A 66 -4.24 -3.67 9.36
C ILE A 66 -5.26 -3.65 10.50
N ASP A 67 -5.32 -2.54 11.24
CA ASP A 67 -6.37 -2.31 12.22
C ASP A 67 -7.71 -2.10 11.47
N THR A 68 -8.40 -3.21 11.23
CA THR A 68 -9.67 -3.23 10.49
C THR A 68 -10.77 -2.47 11.22
N ALA A 69 -10.66 -2.28 12.55
CA ALA A 69 -11.60 -1.46 13.31
C ALA A 69 -11.40 0.02 12.99
N ARG A 70 -10.16 0.51 12.95
CA ARG A 70 -9.83 1.88 12.51
C ARG A 70 -10.20 2.11 11.05
N LEU A 71 -9.89 1.17 10.16
CA LEU A 71 -10.28 1.24 8.75
C LEU A 71 -11.82 1.32 8.61
N THR A 72 -12.54 0.48 9.35
CA THR A 72 -14.01 0.50 9.35
C THR A 72 -14.54 1.86 9.80
N GLU A 73 -13.99 2.43 10.87
CA GLU A 73 -14.44 3.73 11.35
C GLU A 73 -14.11 4.86 10.37
N PHE A 74 -12.92 4.83 9.77
CA PHE A 74 -12.53 5.80 8.74
C PHE A 74 -13.49 5.75 7.54
N VAL A 75 -13.77 4.57 6.98
CA VAL A 75 -14.68 4.44 5.83
C VAL A 75 -16.11 4.82 6.21
N ARG A 76 -16.57 4.49 7.43
CA ARG A 76 -17.89 4.91 7.93
C ARG A 76 -18.01 6.43 8.02
N GLN A 77 -16.96 7.12 8.45
CA GLN A 77 -16.90 8.57 8.48
C GLN A 77 -17.02 9.16 7.07
N GLN A 78 -16.33 8.60 6.08
CA GLN A 78 -16.43 9.02 4.67
C GLN A 78 -17.82 8.76 4.07
N ASP A 79 -18.46 7.64 4.45
CA ASP A 79 -19.83 7.30 4.07
C ASP A 79 -20.91 8.14 4.80
N GLY A 80 -20.51 9.13 5.62
CA GLY A 80 -21.43 9.97 6.41
C GLY A 80 -22.25 9.17 7.43
N TYR A 81 -21.75 8.02 7.87
CA TYR A 81 -22.44 7.09 8.77
C TYR A 81 -23.80 6.56 8.27
N THR A 82 -24.04 6.61 6.96
CA THR A 82 -25.31 6.19 6.34
C THR A 82 -25.63 4.70 6.50
N LYS A 83 -24.62 3.84 6.67
CA LYS A 83 -24.79 2.39 6.85
C LYS A 83 -24.41 1.97 8.27
N GLY A 84 -25.13 0.97 8.81
CA GLY A 84 -24.80 0.36 10.09
C GLY A 84 -23.45 -0.38 10.06
N LYS A 85 -22.71 -0.38 11.18
CA LYS A 85 -21.36 -0.97 11.31
C LYS A 85 -21.26 -2.42 10.80
N LYS A 86 -22.33 -3.22 10.94
CA LYS A 86 -22.39 -4.62 10.47
C LYS A 86 -22.27 -4.78 8.94
N LYS A 87 -22.38 -3.70 8.17
CA LYS A 87 -22.22 -3.67 6.70
C LYS A 87 -20.76 -3.51 6.26
N TYR A 88 -19.83 -3.44 7.19
CA TYR A 88 -18.40 -3.32 6.92
C TYR A 88 -17.68 -4.57 7.44
N ASN A 89 -17.01 -5.28 6.54
CA ASN A 89 -16.14 -6.41 6.88
C ASN A 89 -14.98 -6.45 5.89
N PHE A 90 -13.94 -5.68 6.21
CA PHE A 90 -12.74 -5.59 5.39
C PHE A 90 -11.85 -6.82 5.56
N ARG A 91 -11.56 -7.49 4.44
CA ARG A 91 -10.61 -8.60 4.34
C ARG A 91 -9.59 -8.30 3.26
N LEU A 92 -8.43 -8.96 3.33
CA LEU A 92 -7.50 -8.96 2.21
C LEU A 92 -8.13 -9.65 1.01
N VAL A 93 -7.96 -9.06 -0.16
CA VAL A 93 -8.29 -9.69 -1.43
C VAL A 93 -7.37 -10.88 -1.67
N ASP A 94 -7.88 -11.93 -2.30
CA ASP A 94 -7.06 -13.08 -2.71
C ASP A 94 -6.00 -12.68 -3.75
N SER A 95 -5.04 -13.57 -3.97
CA SER A 95 -3.86 -13.27 -4.80
C SER A 95 -4.22 -13.01 -6.27
N ASP A 96 -5.13 -13.79 -6.82
CA ASP A 96 -5.50 -13.74 -8.24
C ASP A 96 -6.32 -12.48 -8.52
N MET A 97 -7.27 -12.16 -7.64
CA MET A 97 -8.02 -10.93 -7.70
C MET A 97 -7.14 -9.70 -7.44
N SER A 98 -6.19 -9.77 -6.51
CA SER A 98 -5.21 -8.69 -6.31
C SER A 98 -4.38 -8.46 -7.57
N LEU A 99 -3.94 -9.52 -8.25
CA LEU A 99 -3.24 -9.43 -9.52
C LEU A 99 -4.13 -8.81 -10.61
N ALA A 100 -5.38 -9.24 -10.73
CA ALA A 100 -6.33 -8.69 -11.70
C ALA A 100 -6.58 -7.19 -11.46
N LEU A 101 -6.81 -6.81 -10.21
CA LEU A 101 -7.11 -5.43 -9.80
C LEU A 101 -5.90 -4.49 -9.95
N THR A 102 -4.72 -4.96 -9.59
CA THR A 102 -3.54 -4.09 -9.44
C THR A 102 -2.53 -4.24 -10.57
N GLY A 103 -2.49 -5.39 -11.25
CA GLY A 103 -1.44 -5.76 -12.21
C GLY A 103 -0.15 -6.25 -11.55
N TYR A 104 -0.11 -6.41 -10.22
CA TYR A 104 1.07 -6.85 -9.47
C TYR A 104 0.80 -8.16 -8.73
N SER A 105 1.80 -9.04 -8.71
CA SER A 105 1.78 -10.28 -7.94
C SER A 105 1.86 -10.01 -6.43
N ASN A 106 1.70 -11.08 -5.64
CA ASN A 106 1.81 -11.00 -4.19
C ASN A 106 3.13 -10.35 -3.74
N ASN A 107 3.05 -9.55 -2.67
CA ASN A 107 4.16 -8.77 -2.13
C ASN A 107 4.76 -7.72 -3.09
N ALA A 108 4.16 -7.50 -4.26
CA ALA A 108 4.60 -6.52 -5.26
C ALA A 108 3.66 -5.34 -5.48
N VAL A 109 2.57 -5.26 -4.71
CA VAL A 109 1.52 -4.30 -4.96
C VAL A 109 2.02 -2.87 -4.84
N SER A 110 1.84 -2.10 -5.91
CA SER A 110 2.06 -0.65 -5.95
C SER A 110 0.73 0.08 -5.86
N PRO A 111 0.64 1.20 -5.13
CA PRO A 111 -0.52 2.08 -5.23
C PRO A 111 -0.56 2.86 -6.55
N PHE A 112 0.44 2.73 -7.42
CA PHE A 112 0.54 3.44 -8.70
C PHE A 112 0.43 2.50 -9.90
N GLY A 113 -0.26 2.97 -10.94
CA GLY A 113 -0.42 2.23 -12.19
C GLY A 113 -1.18 0.92 -11.99
N LEU A 114 -2.28 1.00 -11.24
CA LEU A 114 -3.23 -0.09 -11.05
C LEU A 114 -4.03 -0.33 -12.34
N ASN A 115 -4.46 -1.58 -12.58
CA ASN A 115 -5.35 -1.89 -13.72
C ASN A 115 -6.73 -1.26 -13.56
N HIS A 116 -7.20 -1.14 -12.31
CA HIS A 116 -8.48 -0.54 -11.97
C HIS A 116 -8.29 0.64 -11.00
N PRO A 117 -9.13 1.69 -11.10
CA PRO A 117 -9.12 2.77 -10.12
C PRO A 117 -9.63 2.25 -8.77
N ILE A 118 -8.76 2.23 -7.77
CA ILE A 118 -9.07 1.78 -6.40
C ILE A 118 -8.77 2.94 -5.44
N PRO A 119 -9.66 3.25 -4.48
CA PRO A 119 -9.36 4.25 -3.45
C PRO A 119 -8.11 3.87 -2.65
N ILE A 120 -7.17 4.81 -2.54
CA ILE A 120 -5.93 4.62 -1.77
C ILE A 120 -6.11 5.26 -0.39
N ILE A 121 -5.85 4.49 0.65
CA ILE A 121 -5.84 4.96 2.04
C ILE A 121 -4.41 4.90 2.55
N LEU A 122 -3.91 6.03 3.04
CA LEU A 122 -2.57 6.14 3.62
C LEU A 122 -2.66 6.25 5.15
N ASP A 123 -1.78 5.56 5.86
CA ASP A 123 -1.74 5.63 7.32
C ASP A 123 -1.21 7.00 7.78
N LYS A 124 -1.88 7.61 8.76
CA LYS A 124 -1.51 8.94 9.28
C LYS A 124 -0.12 8.96 9.95
N SER A 125 0.45 7.81 10.32
CA SER A 125 1.84 7.76 10.82
C SER A 125 2.87 8.20 9.81
N ILE A 126 2.57 8.08 8.51
CA ILE A 126 3.44 8.54 7.43
C ILE A 126 3.69 10.06 7.54
N ASP A 127 2.67 10.83 7.92
CA ASP A 127 2.75 12.28 8.13
C ASP A 127 3.71 12.68 9.26
N ARG A 128 4.02 11.75 10.18
CA ARG A 128 4.91 11.99 11.33
C ARG A 128 6.36 11.58 11.06
N LEU A 129 6.66 11.05 9.88
CA LEU A 129 8.02 10.71 9.50
C LEU A 129 8.79 12.03 9.27
N SER A 130 9.88 12.21 10.04
CA SER A 130 10.67 13.45 10.05
C SER A 130 11.44 13.70 8.75
N VAL A 131 11.50 12.69 7.89
CA VAL A 131 12.12 12.74 6.58
C VAL A 131 11.00 12.64 5.55
N SER A 132 11.01 13.53 4.55
CA SER A 132 10.08 13.51 3.42
C SER A 132 10.36 12.32 2.48
N GLU A 133 10.59 11.12 3.00
CA GLU A 133 10.94 9.95 2.19
C GLU A 133 10.12 8.74 2.70
N LEU A 134 9.43 8.08 1.79
CA LEU A 134 8.60 6.91 2.09
C LEU A 134 9.14 5.71 1.33
N PHE A 135 9.32 4.56 1.97
CA PHE A 135 9.83 3.33 1.37
C PHE A 135 8.72 2.24 1.24
N MET A 136 7.76 2.41 0.32
CA MET A 136 6.82 1.42 -0.21
C MET A 136 7.42 0.18 -0.89
N HIS A 137 7.15 -1.00 -0.36
CA HIS A 137 7.52 -2.27 -0.97
C HIS A 137 6.66 -2.52 -2.21
N ILE A 138 7.25 -2.24 -3.36
CA ILE A 138 6.75 -2.55 -4.69
C ILE A 138 7.85 -3.44 -5.27
N TYR A 139 7.54 -4.61 -5.86
CA TYR A 139 8.57 -5.23 -6.70
C TYR A 139 8.78 -4.22 -7.81
N ILE A 140 9.96 -3.59 -7.76
CA ILE A 140 10.45 -2.60 -8.70
C ILE A 140 9.78 -1.22 -8.46
N TRP A 141 10.49 -0.43 -7.62
CA TRP A 141 10.63 1.05 -7.62
C TRP A 141 9.90 1.91 -6.57
N LEU A 142 10.57 2.94 -6.02
CA LEU A 142 10.19 3.58 -4.75
C LEU A 142 10.49 5.09 -4.54
N ILE A 143 9.41 5.88 -4.36
CA ILE A 143 9.33 7.35 -4.30
C ILE A 143 10.23 8.04 -3.25
N ARG A 144 11.00 9.04 -3.71
CA ARG A 144 11.85 9.93 -2.90
C ARG A 144 11.33 11.37 -3.01
N THR A 145 10.50 11.82 -2.09
CA THR A 145 10.06 13.23 -2.04
C THR A 145 11.14 14.12 -1.41
N ALA A 146 12.24 14.38 -2.13
CA ALA A 146 13.20 15.38 -1.68
C ALA A 146 12.61 16.80 -1.84
N ASN A 147 12.12 17.36 -0.72
CA ASN A 147 12.12 18.80 -0.52
C ASN A 147 13.57 19.26 -0.37
N ARG A 148 14.06 20.13 -1.26
CA ARG A 148 14.88 21.31 -0.91
C ARG A 148 14.79 22.38 -2.01
N TYR A 149 14.70 23.60 -1.50
CA TYR A 149 14.96 24.92 -2.09
C TYR A 149 16.14 24.97 -3.06
#